data_AF-A0A4Q0PP99-F1
#
_entry.id   AF-A0A4Q0PP99-F1
#
_cell.length_a   1.000
_cell.length_b   1.000
_cell.length_c   1.000
_cell.angle_alpha   90.00
_cell.angle_beta   90.00
_cell.angle_gamma   90.00
#
_symmetry.space_group_name_H-M   'P 1'
#
loop_
_entity.id
_entity.type
_entity.pdbx_description
1 polymer ?
#
loop_
_entity_poly.entity_id
_entity_poly.type
_entity_poly.pdbx_seq_one_letter_code
_entity_poly.pdbx_strand_id
1 'polypeptide(L)'
;MKNMLLILFIIGIASSCNSNSTEDDQKTLTKEEQFIQLYTLEVVPLFDEYPDLNIPEEIQIDKKDLSVNAGAAFGYVEVSRGLVELNDKAIQVFVLAHELAHIATLKQVEAFNLKSELSSGSETNDYKKAEYLADLMAFYLISKNEPKVYDLLVQKLVYLEDLLGSGDFTHPSGSSRIESLMKYIKEMDKTSKETAFSNRFRTIWSMN
;
A
#
# COMPACT_ATOMS: atom_id res chain seq x y z
N MET A 1 9.02 37.05 -40.32
CA MET A 1 7.74 37.71 -39.95
C MET A 1 6.84 36.72 -39.22
N LYS A 2 6.84 36.77 -37.90
CA LYS A 2 5.66 36.80 -37.03
C LYS A 2 6.21 36.91 -35.61
N ASN A 3 6.27 38.16 -35.17
CA ASN A 3 6.53 38.54 -33.79
C ASN A 3 5.45 37.87 -32.93
N MET A 4 5.85 37.14 -31.89
CA MET A 4 4.96 36.92 -30.76
C MET A 4 5.59 37.55 -29.53
N LEU A 5 4.89 38.59 -29.12
CA LEU A 5 5.25 39.63 -28.19
C LEU A 5 5.24 39.07 -26.77
N LEU A 6 6.37 39.23 -26.09
CA LEU A 6 6.53 39.09 -24.65
C LEU A 6 5.67 40.17 -23.97
N ILE A 7 4.62 39.76 -23.24
CA ILE A 7 3.88 40.67 -22.37
C ILE A 7 4.48 40.57 -20.97
N LEU A 8 5.45 41.44 -20.70
CA LEU A 8 5.79 41.88 -19.35
C LEU A 8 4.68 42.84 -18.90
N PHE A 9 3.98 42.53 -17.82
CA PHE A 9 3.29 43.53 -17.02
C PHE A 9 4.15 43.85 -15.79
N ILE A 10 4.92 44.94 -15.89
CA ILE A 10 5.48 45.65 -14.75
C ILE A 10 5.01 47.10 -14.85
N ILE A 11 3.99 47.44 -14.05
CA ILE A 11 3.65 48.77 -13.53
C ILE A 11 3.01 48.46 -12.17
N GLY A 12 3.36 49.02 -11.03
CA GLY A 12 4.15 50.20 -10.70
C GLY A 12 3.67 50.63 -9.31
N ILE A 13 4.63 50.93 -8.44
CA ILE A 13 4.53 51.12 -6.99
C ILE A 13 3.62 52.30 -6.60
N ALA A 14 2.79 52.13 -5.55
CA ALA A 14 2.50 53.20 -4.59
C ALA A 14 1.96 52.61 -3.27
N SER A 15 2.67 52.95 -2.20
CA SER A 15 2.45 52.54 -0.81
C SER A 15 1.06 52.88 -0.27
N SER A 16 0.44 51.91 0.40
CA SER A 16 -0.26 52.20 1.65
C SER A 16 0.19 51.15 2.66
N CYS A 17 0.90 51.60 3.70
CA CYS A 17 1.11 50.80 4.89
C CYS A 17 -0.27 50.38 5.41
N ASN A 18 -0.57 49.10 5.34
CA ASN A 18 -1.47 48.49 6.30
C ASN A 18 -0.77 47.23 6.76
N SER A 19 -0.36 47.25 8.02
CA SER A 19 0.14 46.10 8.76
C SER A 19 -0.96 45.05 8.85
N ASN A 20 -1.11 44.24 7.81
CA ASN A 20 -1.71 42.93 7.97
C ASN A 20 -0.56 41.95 7.88
N SER A 21 -0.09 41.55 9.05
CA SER A 21 0.51 40.24 9.24
C SER A 21 -0.44 39.22 8.61
N THR A 22 -0.13 38.80 7.38
CA THR A 22 -0.55 37.47 6.92
C THR A 22 0.22 36.51 7.81
N GLU A 23 -0.36 36.23 8.99
CA GLU A 23 -0.17 34.92 9.61
C GLU A 23 -0.59 33.93 8.52
N ASP A 24 0.42 33.31 7.92
CA ASP A 24 0.26 32.13 7.09
C ASP A 24 -0.23 31.04 8.05
N ASP A 25 -1.53 31.04 8.31
CA ASP A 25 -2.24 29.97 9.02
C ASP A 25 -2.14 28.72 8.16
N GLN A 26 -0.96 28.08 8.21
CA GLN A 26 -0.80 26.72 7.72
C GLN A 26 -1.72 25.84 8.56
N LYS A 27 -2.94 25.61 8.05
CA LYS A 27 -3.89 24.68 8.65
C LYS A 27 -3.20 23.32 8.77
N THR A 28 -2.76 22.98 9.97
CA THR A 28 -2.22 21.66 10.28
C THR A 28 -3.32 20.63 10.03
N LEU A 29 -3.06 19.69 9.12
CA LEU A 29 -3.98 18.60 8.83
C LEU A 29 -4.18 17.73 10.07
N THR A 30 -5.42 17.30 10.30
CA THR A 30 -5.76 16.28 11.27
C THR A 30 -5.14 14.93 10.89
N LYS A 31 -5.04 14.00 11.85
CA LYS A 31 -4.55 12.64 11.58
C LYS A 31 -5.38 11.90 10.53
N GLU A 32 -6.70 12.09 10.53
CA GLU A 32 -7.60 11.53 9.52
C GLU A 32 -7.30 12.13 8.13
N GLU A 33 -7.16 13.45 8.01
CA GLU A 33 -6.80 14.11 6.74
C GLU A 33 -5.41 13.65 6.24
N GLN A 34 -4.42 13.52 7.13
CA GLN A 34 -3.09 13.00 6.79
C GLN A 34 -3.15 11.54 6.30
N PHE A 35 -3.96 10.71 6.95
CA PHE A 35 -4.12 9.30 6.59
C PHE A 35 -4.84 9.14 5.24
N ILE A 36 -5.87 9.95 4.98
CA ILE A 36 -6.55 9.99 3.67
C ILE A 36 -5.58 10.45 2.58
N GLN A 37 -4.74 11.46 2.85
CA GLN A 37 -3.68 11.86 1.91
C GLN A 37 -2.66 10.76 1.67
N LEU A 38 -2.23 10.04 2.71
CA LEU A 38 -1.34 8.88 2.57
C LEU A 38 -1.95 7.83 1.63
N TYR A 39 -3.21 7.47 1.85
CA TYR A 39 -3.90 6.51 1.00
C TYR A 39 -3.96 6.98 -0.45
N THR A 40 -4.49 8.17 -0.69
CA THR A 40 -4.77 8.68 -2.04
C THR A 40 -3.52 9.05 -2.84
N LEU A 41 -2.51 9.61 -2.19
CA LEU A 41 -1.33 10.16 -2.86
C LEU A 41 -0.13 9.23 -2.86
N GLU A 42 -0.12 8.22 -1.98
CA GLU A 42 1.05 7.32 -1.85
C GLU A 42 0.69 5.86 -2.02
N VAL A 43 -0.43 5.38 -1.45
CA VAL A 43 -0.78 3.95 -1.53
C VAL A 43 -1.47 3.60 -2.85
N VAL A 44 -2.50 4.35 -3.25
CA VAL A 44 -3.22 4.10 -4.51
C VAL A 44 -2.28 4.11 -5.72
N PRO A 45 -1.35 5.09 -5.87
CA PRO A 45 -0.42 5.12 -7.00
C PRO A 45 0.53 3.92 -7.10
N LEU A 46 0.72 3.13 -6.02
CA LEU A 46 1.50 1.88 -6.10
C LEU A 46 0.90 0.89 -7.11
N PHE A 47 -0.40 1.01 -7.40
CA PHE A 47 -1.17 0.08 -8.22
C PHE A 47 -1.45 0.58 -9.64
N ASP A 48 -0.88 1.73 -10.05
CA ASP A 48 -1.11 2.35 -11.37
C ASP A 48 -0.76 1.43 -12.56
N GLU A 49 0.09 0.42 -12.35
CA GLU A 49 0.45 -0.54 -13.40
C GLU A 49 -0.63 -1.59 -13.71
N TYR A 50 -1.70 -1.66 -12.91
CA TYR A 50 -2.82 -2.57 -13.10
C TYR A 50 -4.04 -1.78 -13.61
N PRO A 51 -4.23 -1.71 -14.94
CA PRO A 51 -5.39 -1.03 -15.50
C PRO A 51 -6.68 -1.73 -15.05
N ASP A 52 -7.75 -0.94 -14.90
CA ASP A 52 -9.10 -1.41 -14.56
C ASP A 52 -9.23 -2.06 -13.16
N LEU A 53 -8.33 -1.74 -12.21
CA LEU A 53 -8.60 -2.04 -10.81
C LEU A 53 -9.67 -1.09 -10.28
N ASN A 54 -10.74 -1.69 -9.73
CA ASN A 54 -11.75 -0.96 -8.98
C ASN A 54 -11.21 -0.69 -7.56
N ILE A 55 -10.21 0.19 -7.46
CA ILE A 55 -9.66 0.63 -6.18
C ILE A 55 -10.72 1.47 -5.46
N PRO A 56 -11.05 1.17 -4.20
CA PRO A 56 -11.98 1.98 -3.43
C PRO A 56 -11.53 3.43 -3.29
N GLU A 57 -12.42 4.39 -3.54
CA GLU A 57 -12.10 5.82 -3.37
C GLU A 57 -12.32 6.30 -1.92
N GLU A 58 -13.13 5.56 -1.15
CA GLU A 58 -13.53 5.95 0.20
C GLU A 58 -12.76 5.17 1.28
N ILE A 59 -12.35 5.88 2.33
CA ILE A 59 -11.90 5.29 3.59
C ILE A 59 -12.98 5.47 4.64
N GLN A 60 -13.41 4.37 5.26
CA GLN A 60 -14.28 4.38 6.42
C GLN A 60 -13.46 4.07 7.67
N ILE A 61 -13.51 4.97 8.66
CA ILE A 61 -12.73 4.82 9.89
C ILE A 61 -13.64 4.29 11.00
N ASP A 62 -13.38 3.08 11.50
CA ASP A 62 -13.98 2.62 12.76
C ASP A 62 -13.31 3.34 13.93
N LYS A 63 -14.04 4.34 14.46
CA LYS A 63 -13.58 5.17 15.58
C LYS A 63 -13.45 4.41 16.90
N LYS A 64 -14.01 3.19 17.02
CA LYS A 64 -13.98 2.38 18.23
C LYS A 64 -12.85 1.35 18.24
N ASP A 65 -12.38 0.92 17.07
CA ASP A 65 -11.28 -0.03 16.98
C ASP A 65 -9.93 0.68 17.16
N LEU A 66 -9.26 0.40 18.28
CA LEU A 66 -7.95 0.95 18.62
C LEU A 66 -6.79 0.02 18.21
N SER A 67 -7.08 -1.13 17.60
CA SER A 67 -6.06 -2.02 17.03
C SER A 67 -5.46 -1.42 15.75
N VAL A 68 -4.45 -2.06 15.17
CA VAL A 68 -3.92 -1.69 13.84
C VAL A 68 -4.52 -2.68 12.84
N ASN A 69 -5.55 -2.27 12.12
CA ASN A 69 -6.32 -3.17 11.25
C ASN A 69 -6.94 -2.42 10.06
N ALA A 70 -7.17 -3.15 8.97
CA ALA A 70 -7.89 -2.69 7.81
C ALA A 70 -8.64 -3.85 7.13
N GLY A 71 -9.59 -3.51 6.27
CA GLY A 71 -10.29 -4.47 5.42
C GLY A 71 -10.83 -3.77 4.18
N ALA A 72 -10.69 -4.36 2.99
CA ALA A 72 -11.35 -3.87 1.79
C ALA A 72 -12.74 -4.50 1.58
N ALA A 73 -13.73 -3.65 1.29
CA ALA A 73 -15.07 -4.05 0.87
C ALA A 73 -15.44 -3.38 -0.45
N PHE A 74 -16.61 -3.74 -1.01
CA PHE A 74 -17.05 -3.13 -2.26
C PHE A 74 -17.31 -1.63 -2.08
N GLY A 75 -16.42 -0.80 -2.66
CA GLY A 75 -16.53 0.66 -2.69
C GLY A 75 -15.80 1.41 -1.57
N TYR A 76 -15.28 0.73 -0.54
CA TYR A 76 -14.51 1.39 0.52
C TYR A 76 -13.42 0.49 1.13
N VAL A 77 -12.41 1.12 1.74
CA VAL A 77 -11.48 0.46 2.69
C VAL A 77 -11.90 0.86 4.10
N GLU A 78 -12.22 -0.12 4.93
CA GLU A 78 -12.43 0.07 6.36
C GLU A 78 -11.09 0.05 7.08
N VAL A 79 -10.85 1.00 7.99
CA VAL A 79 -9.63 1.08 8.79
C VAL A 79 -9.94 1.35 10.24
N SER A 80 -9.16 0.78 11.14
CA SER A 80 -9.27 1.05 12.56
C SER A 80 -8.74 2.44 12.92
N ARG A 81 -9.23 3.04 14.00
CA ARG A 81 -8.66 4.27 14.56
C ARG A 81 -7.19 4.07 14.96
N GLY A 82 -6.83 2.90 15.49
CA GLY A 82 -5.45 2.63 15.85
C GLY A 82 -4.48 2.66 14.67
N LEU A 83 -4.90 2.21 13.48
CA LEU A 83 -4.11 2.35 12.25
C LEU A 83 -3.94 3.82 11.85
N VAL A 84 -5.01 4.63 11.94
CA VAL A 84 -4.97 6.07 11.61
C VAL A 84 -4.04 6.86 12.55
N GLU A 85 -4.04 6.52 13.83
CA GLU A 85 -3.22 7.19 14.85
C GLU A 85 -1.77 6.67 14.92
N LEU A 86 -1.48 5.54 14.29
CA LEU A 86 -0.15 4.95 14.29
C LEU A 86 0.88 5.92 13.72
N ASN A 87 1.91 6.25 14.50
CA ASN A 87 3.01 7.11 14.05
C ASN A 87 4.10 6.30 13.32
N ASP A 88 3.67 5.41 12.43
CA ASP A 88 4.55 4.55 11.63
C ASP A 88 3.99 4.42 10.21
N LYS A 89 4.40 5.38 9.38
CA LYS A 89 3.97 5.46 7.98
C LYS A 89 4.29 4.18 7.20
N ALA A 90 5.40 3.52 7.49
CA ALA A 90 5.78 2.31 6.75
C ALA A 90 4.75 1.21 6.97
N ILE A 91 4.35 0.99 8.23
CA ILE A 91 3.30 0.05 8.59
C ILE A 91 1.95 0.47 7.99
N GLN A 92 1.60 1.75 8.05
CA GLN A 92 0.35 2.24 7.46
C GLN A 92 0.28 1.96 5.95
N VAL A 93 1.36 2.22 5.22
CA VAL A 93 1.45 1.93 3.78
C VAL A 93 1.32 0.43 3.53
N PHE A 94 2.01 -0.42 4.30
CA PHE A 94 1.93 -1.86 4.11
C PHE A 94 0.51 -2.40 4.34
N VAL A 95 -0.15 -2.00 5.44
CA VAL A 95 -1.51 -2.48 5.75
C VAL A 95 -2.51 -2.04 4.67
N LEU A 96 -2.46 -0.78 4.23
CA LEU A 96 -3.34 -0.31 3.16
C LEU A 96 -3.03 -0.96 1.81
N ALA A 97 -1.75 -1.14 1.48
CA ALA A 97 -1.34 -1.79 0.24
C ALA A 97 -1.72 -3.28 0.23
N HIS A 98 -1.70 -3.96 1.38
CA HIS A 98 -2.15 -5.34 1.53
C HIS A 98 -3.62 -5.48 1.12
N GLU A 99 -4.50 -4.60 1.62
CA GLU A 99 -5.91 -4.61 1.25
C GLU A 99 -6.15 -4.39 -0.25
N LEU A 100 -5.45 -3.45 -0.87
CA LEU A 100 -5.54 -3.23 -2.32
C LEU A 100 -4.93 -4.39 -3.13
N ALA A 101 -3.91 -5.06 -2.59
CA ALA A 101 -3.29 -6.21 -3.22
C ALA A 101 -4.23 -7.42 -3.31
N HIS A 102 -5.20 -7.58 -2.40
CA HIS A 102 -6.26 -8.57 -2.57
C HIS A 102 -7.06 -8.34 -3.87
N ILE A 103 -7.36 -7.09 -4.21
CA ILE A 103 -8.06 -6.72 -5.45
C ILE A 103 -7.14 -6.97 -6.65
N ALA A 104 -5.88 -6.55 -6.55
CA ALA A 104 -4.93 -6.59 -7.65
C ALA A 104 -4.42 -8.00 -8.00
N THR A 105 -4.46 -8.93 -7.04
CA THR A 105 -4.03 -10.33 -7.24
C THR A 105 -4.74 -10.98 -8.43
N LEU A 106 -6.03 -10.73 -8.63
CA LEU A 106 -6.78 -11.30 -9.76
C LEU A 106 -6.21 -10.86 -11.12
N LYS A 107 -5.85 -9.58 -11.26
CA LYS A 107 -5.21 -9.07 -12.48
C LYS A 107 -3.81 -9.66 -12.67
N GLN A 108 -3.06 -9.84 -11.59
CA GLN A 108 -1.73 -10.44 -11.66
C GLN A 108 -1.76 -11.90 -12.11
N VAL A 109 -2.79 -12.66 -11.71
CA VAL A 109 -3.05 -14.04 -12.15
C VAL A 109 -3.27 -14.10 -13.65
N GLU A 110 -4.10 -13.20 -14.19
CA GLU A 110 -4.35 -13.06 -15.63
C GLU A 110 -3.02 -12.76 -16.37
N ALA A 111 -2.24 -11.78 -15.89
CA ALA A 111 -0.96 -11.40 -16.50
C ALA A 111 0.08 -12.55 -16.50
N PHE A 112 0.02 -13.45 -15.52
CA PHE A 112 0.90 -14.62 -15.44
C PHE A 112 0.37 -15.86 -16.17
N ASN A 113 -0.77 -15.75 -16.88
CA ASN A 113 -1.48 -16.85 -17.53
C ASN A 113 -1.75 -18.03 -16.58
N LEU A 114 -2.10 -17.71 -15.33
CA LEU A 114 -2.52 -18.69 -14.34
C LEU A 114 -4.05 -18.91 -14.45
N LYS A 115 -4.54 -20.07 -14.00
CA LYS A 115 -5.99 -20.32 -13.96
C LYS A 115 -6.65 -19.30 -13.03
N SER A 116 -7.88 -18.88 -13.34
CA SER A 116 -8.59 -17.83 -12.58
C SER A 116 -8.98 -18.23 -11.15
N GLU A 117 -9.04 -19.54 -10.86
CA GLU A 117 -9.38 -20.05 -9.52
C GLU A 117 -8.12 -20.48 -8.76
N LEU A 118 -7.96 -19.94 -7.55
CA LEU A 118 -6.99 -20.42 -6.56
C LEU A 118 -7.37 -21.84 -6.16
N SER A 119 -6.56 -22.83 -6.54
CA SER A 119 -6.83 -24.20 -6.14
C SER A 119 -6.62 -24.37 -4.64
N SER A 120 -7.59 -24.95 -3.93
CA SER A 120 -7.39 -25.36 -2.54
C SER A 120 -6.37 -26.49 -2.48
N GLY A 121 -5.33 -26.30 -1.68
CA GLY A 121 -4.41 -27.36 -1.30
C GLY A 121 -4.95 -28.19 -0.13
N SER A 122 -4.32 -29.35 0.14
CA SER A 122 -4.63 -30.20 1.30
C SER A 122 -4.20 -29.61 2.64
N GLU A 123 -3.20 -28.73 2.65
CA GLU A 123 -2.59 -28.06 3.80
C GLU A 123 -2.81 -26.54 3.75
N THR A 124 -2.77 -25.93 2.56
CA THR A 124 -2.99 -24.49 2.34
C THR A 124 -4.23 -24.24 1.49
N ASN A 125 -5.30 -23.72 2.11
CA ASN A 125 -6.51 -23.32 1.40
C ASN A 125 -6.32 -22.03 0.58
N ASP A 126 -7.33 -21.71 -0.22
CA ASP A 126 -7.41 -20.52 -1.06
C ASP A 126 -7.33 -19.21 -0.25
N TYR A 127 -7.98 -19.13 0.91
CA TYR A 127 -7.89 -17.97 1.81
C TYR A 127 -6.44 -17.69 2.24
N LYS A 128 -5.74 -18.72 2.74
CA LYS A 128 -4.35 -18.60 3.16
C LYS A 128 -3.41 -18.21 2.02
N LYS A 129 -3.65 -18.72 0.82
CA LYS A 129 -2.90 -18.31 -0.37
C LYS A 129 -3.14 -16.86 -0.72
N ALA A 130 -4.38 -16.38 -0.64
CA ALA A 130 -4.72 -14.99 -0.92
C ALA A 130 -3.94 -14.03 0.00
N GLU A 131 -3.80 -14.37 1.28
CA GLU A 131 -2.99 -13.61 2.25
C GLU A 131 -1.51 -13.52 1.86
N TYR A 132 -0.88 -14.65 1.53
CA TYR A 132 0.53 -14.66 1.10
C TYR A 132 0.75 -13.90 -0.21
N LEU A 133 -0.22 -13.96 -1.14
CA LEU A 133 -0.14 -13.24 -2.41
C LEU A 133 -0.31 -11.73 -2.20
N ALA A 134 -1.25 -11.32 -1.36
CA ALA A 134 -1.45 -9.93 -1.00
C ALA A 134 -0.21 -9.33 -0.32
N ASP A 135 0.39 -10.05 0.63
CA ASP A 135 1.67 -9.66 1.25
C ASP A 135 2.78 -9.47 0.23
N LEU A 136 2.98 -10.48 -0.62
CA LEU A 136 4.04 -10.47 -1.62
C LEU A 136 3.85 -9.30 -2.59
N MET A 137 2.62 -9.08 -3.05
CA MET A 137 2.30 -8.04 -4.00
C MET A 137 2.46 -6.64 -3.39
N ALA A 138 2.01 -6.43 -2.14
CA ALA A 138 2.27 -5.20 -1.41
C ALA A 138 3.78 -4.94 -1.24
N PHE A 139 4.55 -5.95 -0.78
CA PHE A 139 6.00 -5.82 -0.64
C PHE A 139 6.69 -5.54 -1.98
N TYR A 140 6.28 -6.21 -3.05
CA TYR A 140 6.83 -5.99 -4.39
C TYR A 140 6.59 -4.54 -4.85
N LEU A 141 5.35 -4.07 -4.81
CA LEU A 141 4.99 -2.73 -5.28
C LEU A 141 5.67 -1.63 -4.45
N ILE A 142 5.70 -1.78 -3.12
CA ILE A 142 6.42 -0.84 -2.24
C ILE A 142 7.92 -0.89 -2.55
N SER A 143 8.53 -2.06 -2.73
CA SER A 143 9.96 -2.17 -3.06
C SER A 143 10.33 -1.55 -4.40
N LYS A 144 9.39 -1.57 -5.36
CA LYS A 144 9.57 -1.06 -6.72
C LYS A 144 9.42 0.46 -6.77
N ASN A 145 8.35 0.97 -6.17
CA ASN A 145 7.91 2.35 -6.35
C ASN A 145 8.32 3.26 -5.18
N GLU A 146 8.46 2.70 -3.96
CA GLU A 146 8.78 3.46 -2.74
C GLU A 146 9.95 2.85 -1.94
N PRO A 147 11.20 2.87 -2.46
CA PRO A 147 12.33 2.17 -1.87
C PRO A 147 12.64 2.56 -0.42
N LYS A 148 12.43 3.83 -0.05
CA LYS A 148 12.64 4.30 1.34
C LYS A 148 11.64 3.70 2.32
N VAL A 149 10.38 3.56 1.89
CA VAL A 149 9.34 2.92 2.70
C VAL A 149 9.64 1.43 2.83
N TYR A 150 10.06 0.78 1.73
CA TYR A 150 10.51 -0.60 1.73
C TYR A 150 11.66 -0.86 2.72
N ASP A 151 12.71 -0.03 2.71
CA ASP A 151 13.83 -0.19 3.64
C ASP A 151 13.41 -0.10 5.11
N LEU A 152 12.42 0.76 5.42
CA LEU A 152 11.85 0.87 6.76
C LEU A 152 10.99 -0.34 7.13
N LEU A 153 10.27 -0.93 6.17
CA LEU A 153 9.48 -2.14 6.36
C LEU A 153 10.36 -3.36 6.64
N VAL A 154 11.47 -3.52 5.91
CA VAL A 154 12.41 -4.63 6.13
C VAL A 154 12.98 -4.60 7.56
N GLN A 155 13.21 -3.41 8.12
CA GLN A 155 13.66 -3.25 9.50
C GLN A 155 12.57 -3.58 10.54
N LYS A 156 11.31 -3.74 10.11
CA LYS A 156 10.13 -3.95 10.96
C LYS A 156 9.51 -5.33 10.80
N LEU A 157 10.18 -6.28 10.14
CA LEU A 157 9.62 -7.63 9.94
C LEU A 157 9.18 -8.32 11.24
N VAL A 158 9.90 -8.11 12.35
CA VAL A 158 9.49 -8.64 13.67
C VAL A 158 8.17 -8.00 14.15
N TYR A 159 8.03 -6.68 14.00
CA TYR A 159 6.78 -6.00 14.34
C TYR A 159 5.63 -6.45 13.45
N LEU A 160 5.88 -6.65 12.15
CA LEU A 160 4.89 -7.19 11.22
C LEU A 160 4.50 -8.62 11.59
N GLU A 161 5.44 -9.46 12.03
CA GLU A 161 5.16 -10.80 12.53
C GLU A 161 4.14 -10.77 13.67
N ASP A 162 4.39 -9.92 14.66
CA ASP A 162 3.51 -9.76 15.82
C ASP A 162 2.15 -9.17 15.42
N LEU A 163 2.13 -8.19 14.52
CA LEU A 163 0.92 -7.53 14.01
C LEU A 163 0.00 -8.51 13.29
N LEU A 164 0.57 -9.38 12.46
CA LEU A 164 -0.17 -10.40 11.69
C LEU A 164 -0.68 -11.55 12.57
N GLY A 165 -0.19 -11.65 13.81
CA GLY A 165 -0.77 -12.47 14.86
C GLY A 165 -0.66 -13.98 14.66
N SER A 166 -1.44 -14.70 15.46
CA SER A 166 -1.55 -16.16 15.36
C SER A 166 -2.42 -16.56 14.18
N GLY A 167 -2.00 -17.59 13.44
CA GLY A 167 -2.78 -18.10 12.32
C GLY A 167 -4.04 -18.83 12.76
N ASP A 168 -5.05 -18.84 11.89
CA ASP A 168 -6.29 -19.56 12.06
C ASP A 168 -6.65 -20.37 10.80
N PHE A 169 -7.94 -20.59 10.55
CA PHE A 169 -8.41 -21.33 9.38
C PHE A 169 -8.28 -20.51 8.08
N THR A 170 -8.50 -19.20 8.12
CA THR A 170 -8.52 -18.32 6.94
C THR A 170 -7.20 -17.55 6.78
N HIS A 171 -6.54 -17.22 7.87
CA HIS A 171 -5.31 -16.44 7.88
C HIS A 171 -4.10 -17.30 8.31
N PRO A 172 -2.98 -17.31 7.56
CA PRO A 172 -1.75 -17.93 8.03
C PRO A 172 -1.14 -17.13 9.20
N SER A 173 -0.31 -17.77 10.02
CA SER A 173 0.37 -17.06 11.11
C SER A 173 1.31 -15.99 10.59
N GLY A 174 1.50 -14.93 11.37
CA GLY A 174 2.49 -13.90 11.11
C GLY A 174 3.86 -14.49 10.83
N SER A 175 4.31 -15.44 11.65
CA SER A 175 5.59 -16.14 11.46
C SER A 175 5.71 -16.79 10.07
N SER A 176 4.65 -17.43 9.58
CA SER A 176 4.65 -18.08 8.27
C SER A 176 4.61 -17.06 7.13
N ARG A 177 3.87 -15.96 7.30
CA ARG A 177 3.79 -14.85 6.34
C ARG A 177 5.13 -14.13 6.22
N ILE A 178 5.79 -13.83 7.33
CA ILE A 178 7.14 -13.26 7.35
C ILE A 178 8.17 -14.22 6.75
N GLU A 179 8.10 -15.52 7.04
CA GLU A 179 8.98 -16.50 6.40
C GLU A 179 8.79 -16.50 4.86
N SER A 180 7.55 -16.36 4.39
CA SER A 180 7.22 -16.23 2.96
C SER A 180 7.85 -14.98 2.33
N LEU A 181 7.76 -13.84 3.01
CA LEU A 181 8.35 -12.57 2.56
C LEU A 181 9.88 -12.61 2.58
N MET A 182 10.49 -13.23 3.60
CA MET A 182 11.93 -13.41 3.66
C MET A 182 12.48 -14.22 2.49
N LYS A 183 11.71 -15.20 1.96
CA LYS A 183 12.09 -15.94 0.75
C LYS A 183 12.16 -14.99 -0.46
N TYR A 184 11.20 -14.09 -0.63
CA TYR A 184 11.24 -13.05 -1.66
C TYR A 184 12.44 -12.10 -1.48
N ILE A 185 12.69 -11.60 -0.26
CA ILE A 185 13.82 -10.71 0.04
C ILE A 185 15.15 -11.36 -0.32
N LYS A 186 15.35 -12.63 0.07
CA LYS A 186 16.56 -13.39 -0.25
C LYS A 186 16.73 -13.68 -1.73
N GLU A 187 15.63 -13.79 -2.49
CA GLU A 187 15.69 -13.95 -3.94
C GLU A 187 16.10 -12.65 -4.65
N MET A 188 15.68 -11.49 -4.13
CA MET A 188 16.11 -10.19 -4.66
C MET A 188 17.63 -9.96 -4.56
N ASP A 189 18.32 -10.61 -3.62
CA ASP A 189 19.79 -10.56 -3.55
C ASP A 189 20.49 -11.23 -4.73
N LYS A 190 19.75 -12.04 -5.52
CA LYS A 190 20.29 -12.90 -6.58
C LYS A 190 19.72 -12.60 -7.96
N THR A 191 18.59 -11.92 -8.05
CA THR A 191 17.89 -11.63 -9.29
C THR A 191 17.15 -10.29 -9.22
N SER A 192 16.51 -9.87 -10.31
CA SER A 192 15.67 -8.65 -10.32
C SER A 192 14.45 -8.79 -9.41
N LYS A 193 13.90 -7.66 -8.95
CA LYS A 193 12.66 -7.61 -8.15
C LYS A 193 11.51 -8.31 -8.86
N GLU A 194 11.36 -8.05 -10.16
CA GLU A 194 10.35 -8.64 -11.04
C GLU A 194 10.47 -10.17 -11.12
N THR A 195 11.71 -10.67 -11.26
CA THR A 195 11.95 -12.11 -11.33
C THR A 195 11.72 -12.80 -9.99
N ALA A 196 12.20 -12.22 -8.88
CA ALA A 196 11.95 -12.74 -7.54
C ALA A 196 10.44 -12.75 -7.23
N PHE A 197 9.73 -11.67 -7.59
CA PHE A 197 8.28 -11.57 -7.44
C PHE A 197 7.56 -12.66 -8.23
N SER A 198 7.84 -12.80 -9.53
CA SER A 198 7.16 -13.79 -10.38
C SER A 198 7.41 -15.23 -9.90
N ASN A 199 8.64 -15.55 -9.50
CA ASN A 199 8.98 -16.87 -8.97
C ASN A 199 8.24 -17.17 -7.67
N ARG A 200 8.24 -16.22 -6.73
CA ARG A 200 7.56 -16.38 -5.44
C ARG A 200 6.05 -16.46 -5.62
N PHE A 201 5.46 -15.61 -6.47
CA PHE A 201 4.02 -15.60 -6.76
C PHE A 201 3.58 -16.97 -7.28
N ARG A 202 4.29 -17.53 -8.27
CA ARG A 202 3.99 -18.86 -8.81
C ARG A 202 4.16 -19.97 -7.77
N THR A 203 5.17 -19.85 -6.90
CA THR A 203 5.39 -20.79 -5.80
C THR A 203 4.19 -20.79 -4.85
N ILE A 204 3.75 -19.62 -4.38
CA ILE A 204 2.58 -19.47 -3.50
C ILE A 204 1.31 -19.99 -4.18
N TRP A 205 1.09 -19.63 -5.44
CA TRP A 205 -0.05 -20.08 -6.24
C TRP A 205 -0.16 -21.62 -6.24
N SER A 206 0.99 -22.29 -6.39
CA SER A 206 1.11 -23.75 -6.46
C SER A 206 1.17 -24.48 -5.12
N MET A 207 1.12 -23.78 -3.98
CA MET A 207 1.18 -24.43 -2.66
C MET A 207 0.06 -25.44 -2.50
N ASN A 208 0.35 -26.58 -1.88
CA ASN A 208 -0.67 -27.52 -1.45
C ASN A 208 -1.01 -27.30 0.00
#